data_AF-A0A482R9B8-F1
#
_entry.id   AF-A0A482R9B8-F1
#
_cell.length_a   1.000
_cell.length_b   1.000
_cell.length_c   1.000
_cell.angle_alpha   90.00
_cell.angle_beta   90.00
_cell.angle_gamma   90.00
#
_symmetry.space_group_name_H-M   'P 1'
#
loop_
_entity.id
_entity.type
_entity.pdbx_description
1 polymer ?
#
loop_
_entity_poly.entity_id
_entity_poly.type
_entity_poly.pdbx_seq_one_letter_code
_entity_poly.pdbx_strand_id
1 'polypeptide(L)' 'MCAHTRALERKCVSFVAAPMMPDAEVLSVAAEILRSLPIGEFTIKLNHRGVLDAVLEICGVPASKVRAAAHGHV' A
#
# COMPACT_ATOMS: atom_id res chain seq x y z
N MET A 1 -43.42 23.99 7.25
CA MET A 1 -43.53 22.62 6.70
C MET A 1 -43.07 22.69 5.26
N CYS A 2 -42.04 22.03 4.75
CA CYS A 2 -41.08 21.09 5.32
C CYS A 2 -39.74 21.29 4.61
N ALA A 3 -38.68 20.98 5.34
CA ALA A 3 -37.27 21.15 5.02
C ALA A 3 -36.83 20.55 3.67
N HIS A 4 -35.86 21.18 3.01
CA HIS A 4 -34.59 20.54 2.61
C HIS A 4 -33.57 21.52 1.97
N THR A 5 -33.39 22.70 2.55
CA THR A 5 -32.10 23.42 2.51
C THR A 5 -31.26 22.95 3.70
N ARG A 6 -30.54 21.83 3.56
CA ARG A 6 -29.35 21.39 4.33
C ARG A 6 -29.07 19.90 4.05
N ALA A 7 -28.20 19.63 3.08
CA ALA A 7 -27.45 18.37 3.01
C ALA A 7 -26.01 18.68 2.56
N LEU A 8 -25.36 19.55 3.32
CA LEU A 8 -23.93 19.46 3.59
C LEU A 8 -23.71 18.19 4.41
N GLU A 9 -23.67 17.02 3.76
CA GLU A 9 -23.12 15.83 4.41
C GLU A 9 -22.22 15.07 3.43
N ARG A 10 -20.92 15.27 3.66
CA ARG A 10 -19.84 14.28 3.51
C ARG A 10 -19.28 14.11 2.09
N LYS A 11 -18.16 14.84 1.88
CA LYS A 11 -17.00 14.39 1.09
C LYS A 11 -16.85 12.87 1.16
N CYS A 12 -17.29 12.13 0.15
CA CYS A 12 -16.68 10.85 -0.15
C CYS A 12 -15.72 11.12 -1.31
N VAL A 13 -14.44 11.18 -0.97
CA VAL A 13 -13.31 11.24 -1.90
C VAL A 13 -13.26 9.90 -2.62
N SER A 14 -14.19 9.67 -3.54
CA SER A 14 -14.16 8.55 -4.48
C SER A 14 -13.92 9.11 -5.88
N PHE A 15 -12.86 9.91 -6.02
CA PHE A 15 -12.19 10.01 -7.30
C PHE A 15 -11.73 8.58 -7.61
N VAL A 16 -12.35 7.92 -8.58
CA VAL A 16 -11.89 6.63 -9.09
C VAL A 16 -10.53 6.88 -9.72
N ALA A 17 -9.51 6.90 -8.86
CA ALA A 17 -8.13 6.77 -9.25
C ALA A 17 -7.96 5.34 -9.78
N ALA A 18 -7.21 5.20 -10.88
CA ALA A 18 -6.85 3.88 -11.39
C ALA A 18 -6.25 3.03 -10.25
N PRO A 19 -6.49 1.70 -10.23
CA PRO A 19 -5.92 0.84 -9.20
C PRO A 19 -4.40 1.06 -9.11
N MET A 20 -3.86 1.17 -7.89
CA MET A 20 -2.45 1.49 -7.56
C MET A 20 -1.98 2.94 -7.82
N MET A 21 -2.81 3.85 -8.34
CA MET A 21 -2.46 5.27 -8.44
C MET A 21 -2.20 5.93 -7.08
N PRO A 22 -3.03 5.74 -6.03
CA PRO A 22 -2.73 6.35 -4.73
C PRO A 22 -1.44 5.81 -4.10
N ASP A 23 -1.13 4.52 -4.30
CA ASP A 23 0.12 3.93 -3.82
C ASP A 23 1.34 4.54 -4.53
N ALA A 24 1.24 4.80 -5.84
CA ALA A 24 2.30 5.46 -6.59
C ALA A 24 2.54 6.91 -6.15
N GLU A 25 1.48 7.66 -5.82
CA GLU A 25 1.59 9.03 -5.31
C GLU A 25 2.33 9.07 -3.97
N VAL A 26 1.97 8.19 -3.05
CA VAL A 26 2.63 8.07 -1.74
C VAL A 26 4.11 7.74 -1.90
N LEU A 27 4.47 6.84 -2.82
CA LEU A 27 5.85 6.49 -3.10
C LEU A 27 6.65 7.66 -3.70
N SER A 28 6.03 8.47 -4.54
CA SER A 28 6.66 9.67 -5.10
C SER A 28 7.01 10.68 -4.00
N VAL A 29 6.07 10.95 -3.08
CA VAL A 29 6.31 11.84 -1.94
C VAL A 29 7.40 11.28 -1.03
N ALA A 30 7.38 9.98 -0.73
CA ALA A 30 8.41 9.35 0.09
C ALA A 30 9.81 9.44 -0.57
N ALA A 31 9.91 9.25 -1.89
CA ALA A 31 11.16 9.39 -2.62
C ALA A 31 11.68 10.83 -2.62
N GLU A 32 10.80 11.83 -2.68
CA GLU A 32 11.15 13.25 -2.60
C GLU A 32 11.70 13.63 -1.21
N ILE A 33 11.07 13.14 -0.15
CA ILE A 33 11.55 13.32 1.23
C ILE A 33 12.92 12.67 1.43
N LEU A 34 13.09 11.43 0.96
CA LEU A 34 14.34 10.69 1.08
C LEU A 34 15.48 11.31 0.25
N ARG A 35 15.18 11.95 -0.89
CA ARG A 35 16.15 12.74 -1.66
C ARG A 35 16.54 14.05 -0.97
N SER A 36 15.61 14.65 -0.23
CA SER A 36 15.85 15.89 0.51
C SER A 36 16.72 15.66 1.74
N LEU A 37 16.75 14.43 2.26
CA LEU A 37 17.71 14.01 3.28
C LEU A 37 19.05 13.66 2.60
N PRO A 38 20.20 14.19 3.07
CA PRO A 38 21.52 13.88 2.52
C PRO A 38 22.00 12.50 3.01
N ILE A 39 21.24 11.44 2.75
CA ILE A 39 21.48 10.06 3.20
C ILE A 39 22.26 9.19 2.19
N GLY A 40 22.81 9.80 1.13
CA GLY A 40 23.53 9.08 0.07
C GLY A 40 22.60 8.33 -0.88
N GLU A 41 23.13 7.34 -1.60
CA GLU A 41 22.31 6.53 -2.50
C GLU A 41 21.38 5.59 -1.72
N PHE A 42 20.09 5.68 -2.01
CA PHE A 42 19.07 4.81 -1.43
C PHE A 42 18.28 4.09 -2.52
N THR A 43 17.76 2.91 -2.20
CA THR A 43 16.90 2.14 -3.09
C THR A 43 15.66 1.70 -2.33
N ILE A 44 14.49 2.06 -2.85
CA ILE A 44 13.19 1.66 -2.27
C ILE A 44 12.83 0.28 -2.85
N LYS A 45 12.81 -0.74 -1.99
CA LYS A 45 12.34 -2.09 -2.36
C LYS A 45 10.84 -2.19 -2.12
N LEU A 46 10.08 -2.42 -3.18
CA LEU A 46 8.63 -2.64 -3.11
C LEU A 46 8.33 -4.13 -3.13
N ASN A 47 7.35 -4.55 -2.33
CA ASN A 47 6.84 -5.92 -2.33
C ASN A 47 5.32 -5.89 -2.29
N HIS A 48 4.68 -6.76 -3.08
CA HIS A 48 3.23 -6.94 -3.05
C HIS A 48 2.92 -8.28 -2.39
N ARG A 49 2.19 -8.27 -1.28
CA ARG A 49 1.89 -9.48 -0.49
C ARG A 49 1.26 -10.59 -1.31
N GLY A 50 0.37 -10.25 -2.25
CA GLY A 50 -0.24 -11.25 -3.14
C GLY A 50 0.76 -11.98 -4.04
N VAL A 51 1.86 -11.35 -4.43
CA VAL A 51 2.92 -12.01 -5.22
C VAL A 51 3.69 -12.99 -4.34
N LEU A 52 4.06 -12.56 -3.12
CA LEU A 52 4.76 -13.43 -2.17
C LEU A 52 3.90 -14.63 -1.76
N ASP A 53 2.61 -14.42 -1.47
CA ASP A 53 1.69 -15.48 -1.09
C ASP A 53 1.50 -16.48 -2.24
N ALA A 54 1.39 -16.02 -3.50
CA ALA A 54 1.29 -16.89 -4.67
C ALA A 54 2.55 -17.75 -4.89
N VAL A 55 3.73 -17.17 -4.71
CA VAL A 55 5.00 -17.93 -4.81
C VAL A 55 5.08 -18.99 -3.72
N LEU A 56 4.68 -18.67 -2.49
CA LEU A 56 4.70 -19.61 -1.36
C LEU A 56 3.68 -20.74 -1.51
N GLU A 57 2.54 -20.46 -2.14
CA GLU A 57 1.51 -21.46 -2.46
C GLU A 57 2.04 -22.47 -3.50
N ILE A 58 2.70 -22.01 -4.56
CA ILE A 58 3.32 -22.87 -5.57
C ILE A 58 4.41 -23.76 -4.95
N CYS A 59 5.14 -23.25 -3.96
CA CYS A 59 6.15 -24.01 -3.22
C CYS A 59 5.56 -24.99 -2.19
N GLY A 60 4.24 -25.08 -2.04
CA GLY A 60 3.57 -26.05 -1.15
C GLY A 60 3.69 -25.69 0.35
N VAL A 61 3.97 -24.43 0.68
CA VAL A 61 4.07 -23.98 2.07
C VAL A 61 2.65 -23.79 2.64
N PRO A 62 2.28 -24.45 3.76
CA PRO A 62 0.97 -24.26 4.36
C PRO A 62 0.80 -22.81 4.85
N ALA A 63 -0.40 -22.24 4.66
CA ALA A 63 -0.72 -20.84 4.97
C ALA A 63 -0.41 -20.42 6.43
N SER A 64 -0.33 -21.37 7.35
CA SER A 64 0.06 -21.15 8.74
C SER A 64 1.53 -20.72 8.91
N LYS A 65 2.42 -21.11 7.98
CA LYS A 65 3.87 -20.80 8.01
C LYS A 65 4.28 -19.60 7.17
N VAL A 66 3.40 -19.10 6.30
CA VAL A 66 3.67 -17.94 5.43
C VAL A 66 4.14 -16.72 6.24
N ARG A 67 3.52 -16.46 7.39
CA ARG A 67 3.93 -15.37 8.29
C ARG A 67 5.24 -15.67 9.03
N ALA A 68 5.48 -16.93 9.39
CA ALA A 68 6.72 -17.35 10.05
C ALA A 68 7.93 -17.23 9.10
N ALA A 69 7.74 -17.56 7.82
CA ALA A 69 8.77 -17.37 6.78
C ALA A 69 9.10 -15.88 6.56
N ALA A 70 8.11 -14.99 6.60
CA ALA A 70 8.34 -13.55 6.46
C ALA A 70 8.99 -12.90 7.71
N HIS A 71 8.80 -13.50 8.90
CA HIS A 71 9.33 -12.97 10.16
C HIS A 71 10.74 -13.48 10.53
N GLY A 72 11.38 -14.26 9.66
CA GLY A 72 12.80 -14.64 9.81
C GLY A 72 13.12 -15.40 11.10
N HIS A 73 12.18 -16.20 11.63
CA HIS A 73 12.48 -17.16 12.70
C HIS A 73 12.59 -18.56 12.08
N VAL A 74 13.81 -18.88 11.63
CA VAL A 74 14.35 -20.24 11.57
C VAL A 74 15.12 -20.47 12.86
#